data_AF-A0A7X3D954-F1
#
_entry.id   AF-A0A7X3D954-F1
#
_cell.length_a   1.000
_cell.length_b   1.000
_cell.length_c   1.000
_cell.angle_alpha   90.00
_cell.angle_beta   90.00
_cell.angle_gamma   90.00
#
_symmetry.space_group_name_H-M   'P 1'
#
loop_
_entity.id
_entity.type
_entity.pdbx_description
1 polymer ?
#
loop_
_entity_poly.entity_id
_entity_poly.type
_entity_poly.pdbx_seq_one_letter_code
_entity_poly.pdbx_strand_id
1 'polypeptide(L)'
;MERLNIEDGKHSKLLEEIESLMNEGETLDVVFFDSVGGEPEHKIYTRTAVINWGGEWLILQTHDWVGESDVHTVRIPEAVVKFMCSDLLARSIYCEGYQISSSGERRRIKL
;
A
#
# COMPACT_ATOMS: atom_id res chain seq x y z
N MET A 1 -3.11 -11.76 12.83
CA MET A 1 -2.71 -10.44 12.31
C MET A 1 -3.99 -9.68 12.01
N GLU A 2 -4.17 -8.51 12.60
CA GLU A 2 -5.34 -7.65 12.38
C GLU A 2 -5.29 -7.14 10.94
N ARG A 3 -6.41 -7.23 10.21
CA ARG A 3 -6.48 -6.86 8.80
C ARG A 3 -6.98 -5.42 8.71
N LEU A 4 -6.21 -4.57 8.06
CA LEU A 4 -6.65 -3.20 7.78
C LEU A 4 -7.60 -3.24 6.57
N ASN A 5 -8.84 -2.75 6.71
CA ASN A 5 -9.72 -2.62 5.56
C ASN A 5 -9.23 -1.43 4.71
N ILE A 6 -9.20 -1.58 3.39
CA ILE A 6 -8.92 -0.46 2.48
C ILE A 6 -10.09 0.54 2.45
N GLU A 7 -11.28 0.09 2.83
CA GLU A 7 -12.46 0.93 3.01
C GLU A 7 -12.47 1.64 4.36
N ASP A 8 -11.61 1.24 5.31
CA ASP A 8 -11.45 2.00 6.54
C ASP A 8 -10.70 3.29 6.19
N GLY A 9 -11.31 4.45 6.46
CA GLY A 9 -10.74 5.77 6.20
C GLY A 9 -9.46 6.10 6.99
N LYS A 10 -8.84 5.10 7.64
CA LYS A 10 -7.59 5.21 8.40
C LYS A 10 -6.34 5.44 7.54
N HIS A 11 -6.48 5.28 6.22
CA HIS A 11 -5.39 5.50 5.25
C HIS A 11 -5.88 6.27 4.02
N SER A 12 -6.69 7.32 4.23
CA SER A 12 -7.28 8.08 3.12
C SER A 12 -6.23 8.88 2.36
N LYS A 13 -5.23 9.46 3.03
CA LYS A 13 -4.17 10.22 2.35
C LYS A 13 -3.35 9.34 1.41
N LEU A 14 -3.06 8.10 1.81
CA LEU A 14 -2.39 7.14 0.91
C LEU A 14 -3.21 6.88 -0.36
N LEU A 15 -4.53 6.73 -0.23
CA LEU A 15 -5.41 6.46 -1.36
C LEU A 15 -5.53 7.69 -2.28
N GLU A 16 -5.66 8.89 -1.69
CA GLU A 16 -5.64 10.15 -2.43
C GLU A 16 -4.34 10.33 -3.23
N GLU A 17 -3.19 9.97 -2.64
CA GLU A 17 -1.91 10.02 -3.34
C GLU A 17 -1.88 9.04 -4.51
N ILE A 18 -2.36 7.80 -4.34
CA ILE A 18 -2.46 6.80 -5.42
C ILE A 18 -3.36 7.31 -6.54
N GLU A 19 -4.51 7.90 -6.19
CA GLU A 19 -5.46 8.46 -7.14
C GLU A 19 -4.84 9.61 -7.94
N SER A 20 -4.00 10.43 -7.30
CA SER A 20 -3.30 11.55 -7.95
C SER A 20 -2.25 11.12 -9.00
N LEU A 21 -1.77 9.87 -8.96
CA LEU A 21 -0.81 9.33 -9.93
C LEU A 21 -1.45 8.91 -11.26
N MET A 22 -2.79 8.87 -11.33
CA MET A 22 -3.57 8.41 -12.47
C MET A 22 -4.10 9.56 -13.32
N ASN A 23 -4.05 9.41 -14.63
CA ASN A 23 -4.87 10.24 -15.51
C ASN A 23 -6.33 9.78 -15.48
N GLU A 24 -7.23 10.64 -15.94
CA GLU A 24 -8.66 10.31 -16.02
C GLU A 24 -8.90 9.04 -16.87
N GLY A 25 -9.59 8.07 -16.29
CA GLY A 25 -9.92 6.79 -16.95
C GLY A 25 -8.81 5.74 -16.86
N GLU A 26 -7.67 6.04 -16.25
CA GLU A 26 -6.63 5.05 -15.98
C GLU A 26 -7.00 4.15 -14.79
N THR A 27 -6.38 2.97 -14.80
CA THR A 27 -6.39 2.04 -13.67
C THR A 27 -4.98 1.64 -13.34
N LEU A 28 -4.74 1.37 -12.07
CA LEU A 28 -3.43 0.99 -11.57
C LEU A 28 -3.53 -0.25 -10.68
N ASP A 29 -2.68 -1.21 -10.97
CA ASP A 29 -2.51 -2.39 -10.13
C ASP A 29 -1.60 -2.01 -8.96
N VAL A 30 -2.14 -2.18 -7.75
CA VAL A 30 -1.50 -1.81 -6.50
C VAL A 30 -1.46 -3.03 -5.58
N VAL A 31 -0.30 -3.30 -5.01
CA VAL A 31 -0.13 -4.34 -4.00
C VAL A 31 0.04 -3.68 -2.65
N PHE A 32 -0.87 -3.94 -1.72
CA PHE A 32 -0.78 -3.44 -0.36
C PHE A 32 -0.12 -4.46 0.57
N PHE A 33 0.71 -3.94 1.47
CA PHE A 33 1.34 -4.65 2.55
C PHE A 33 0.99 -3.95 3.86
N ASP A 34 0.31 -4.68 4.73
CA ASP A 34 -0.12 -4.19 6.04
C ASP A 34 0.73 -4.83 7.13
N SER A 35 1.21 -3.99 8.05
CA SER A 35 1.93 -4.44 9.24
C SER A 35 1.51 -3.65 10.47
N VAL A 36 1.57 -4.32 11.62
CA VAL A 36 1.31 -3.70 12.93
C VAL A 36 2.58 -3.82 13.76
N GLY A 37 3.11 -2.68 14.17
CA GLY A 37 4.25 -2.58 15.07
C GLY A 37 3.91 -1.80 16.34
N GLY A 38 4.93 -1.49 17.14
CA GLY A 38 4.79 -0.75 18.38
C GLY A 38 4.43 -1.62 19.58
N GLU A 39 4.30 -0.98 20.74
CA GLU A 39 3.86 -1.64 21.97
C GLU A 39 2.38 -2.00 21.88
N PRO A 40 1.89 -3.04 22.59
CA PRO A 40 0.47 -3.41 22.57
C PRO A 40 -0.49 -2.26 22.91
N GLU A 41 -0.05 -1.33 23.75
CA GLU A 41 -0.78 -0.13 24.18
C GLU A 41 -0.69 1.03 23.17
N HIS A 42 0.30 0.98 22.27
CA HIS A 42 0.61 2.00 21.27
C HIS A 42 0.88 1.35 19.91
N LYS A 43 -0.14 0.65 19.39
CA LYS A 43 -0.07 0.02 18.07
C LYS A 43 0.12 1.08 16.98
N ILE A 44 1.08 0.84 16.09
CA ILE A 44 1.30 1.63 14.88
C ILE A 44 0.90 0.76 13.70
N TYR A 45 -0.14 1.18 12.99
CA TYR A 45 -0.59 0.54 11.77
C TYR A 45 0.15 1.14 10.59
N THR A 46 0.89 0.32 9.85
CA THR A 46 1.64 0.77 8.69
C THR A 46 1.09 0.10 7.45
N ARG A 47 0.72 0.92 6.46
CA ARG A 47 0.29 0.46 5.14
C ARG A 47 1.28 0.91 4.09
N THR A 48 1.74 -0.06 3.31
CA THR A 48 2.67 0.16 2.20
C THR A 48 1.98 -0.24 0.90
N ALA A 49 1.90 0.66 -0.07
CA ALA A 49 1.43 0.40 -1.42
C ALA A 49 2.63 0.27 -2.36
N VAL A 50 2.65 -0.79 -3.16
CA VAL A 50 3.66 -1.03 -4.20
C VAL A 50 2.98 -0.98 -5.56
N ILE A 51 3.52 -0.15 -6.44
CA ILE A 51 2.87 0.30 -7.65
C ILE A 51 3.85 0.24 -8.81
N ASN A 52 3.44 -0.28 -9.96
CA ASN A 52 4.20 -0.12 -11.20
C ASN A 52 3.68 1.09 -11.96
N TRP A 53 4.50 2.13 -12.09
CA TRP A 53 4.13 3.39 -12.73
C TRP A 53 5.19 3.82 -13.72
N GLY A 54 4.82 3.93 -15.00
CA GLY A 54 5.75 4.37 -16.05
C GLY A 54 6.96 3.46 -16.27
N GLY A 55 6.88 2.17 -15.89
CA GLY A 55 7.99 1.21 -15.95
C GLY A 55 8.93 1.25 -14.74
N GLU A 56 8.64 2.09 -13.73
CA GLU A 56 9.33 2.13 -12.44
C GLU A 56 8.42 1.58 -11.33
N TRP A 57 9.01 1.05 -10.26
CA TRP A 57 8.24 0.64 -9.08
C TRP A 57 8.30 1.73 -8.01
N LEU A 58 7.12 2.20 -7.62
CA LEU A 58 6.92 3.16 -6.54
C LEU A 58 6.45 2.42 -5.29
N ILE A 59 7.06 2.75 -4.15
CA ILE A 59 6.55 2.43 -2.82
C ILE A 59 5.98 3.71 -2.23
N LEU A 60 4.71 3.67 -1.83
CA LEU A 60 4.07 4.68 -1.01
C LEU A 60 3.81 4.08 0.37
N GLN A 61 4.06 4.83 1.44
CA GLN A 61 3.85 4.34 2.80
C GLN A 61 3.22 5.40 3.68
N THR A 62 2.29 4.97 4.54
CA THR A 62 1.70 5.80 5.59
C THR A 62 1.61 5.03 6.91
N HIS A 63 1.52 5.76 8.01
CA HIS A 63 1.38 5.24 9.36
C HIS A 63 0.15 5.84 10.05
N ASP A 64 -0.63 5.00 10.73
CA ASP A 64 -1.74 5.41 11.60
C ASP A 64 -1.45 5.00 13.05
N TRP A 65 -1.39 5.98 13.95
CA TRP A 65 -1.21 5.78 15.40
C TRP A 65 -2.03 6.80 16.22
N VAL A 66 -1.79 8.09 15.99
CA VAL A 66 -2.54 9.23 16.58
C VAL A 66 -3.26 10.04 15.49
N GLY A 67 -3.41 9.44 14.31
CA GLY A 67 -3.77 10.05 13.05
C GLY A 67 -2.83 9.59 11.94
N GLU A 68 -3.30 9.71 10.71
CA GLU A 68 -2.55 9.30 9.51
C GLU A 68 -1.39 10.28 9.23
N SER A 69 -0.17 9.75 9.13
CA SER A 69 1.02 10.49 8.71
C SER A 69 0.91 10.97 7.26
N ASP A 70 1.81 11.84 6.85
CA ASP A 70 1.95 12.15 5.42
C ASP A 70 2.50 10.93 4.67
N VAL A 71 2.20 10.86 3.37
CA VAL A 71 2.62 9.76 2.51
C VAL A 71 4.08 9.96 2.13
N HIS A 72 4.89 8.93 2.33
CA HIS A 72 6.28 8.92 1.90
C HIS A 72 6.47 8.06 0.66
N THR A 73 7.14 8.62 -0.35
CA THR A 73 7.36 7.97 -1.65
C THR A 73 8.82 7.56 -1.82
N VAL A 74 9.06 6.29 -2.11
CA VAL A 74 10.39 5.74 -2.42
C VAL A 74 10.33 5.01 -3.76
N ARG A 75 11.24 5.31 -4.68
CA ARG A 75 11.39 4.58 -5.94
C ARG A 75 12.33 3.41 -5.75
N ILE A 76 11.93 2.20 -6.13
CA ILE A 76 12.79 1.01 -6.03
C ILE A 76 12.86 0.24 -7.35
N PRO A 77 13.97 -0.45 -7.65
CA PRO A 77 14.05 -1.36 -8.79
C PRO A 77 13.16 -2.60 -8.62
N GLU A 78 12.65 -3.15 -9.72
CA GLU A 78 11.80 -4.36 -9.75
C GLU A 78 12.42 -5.57 -9.02
N ALA A 79 13.75 -5.73 -9.11
CA ALA A 79 14.47 -6.81 -8.45
C ALA A 79 14.34 -6.77 -6.92
N VAL A 80 14.24 -5.56 -6.33
CA VAL A 80 14.07 -5.36 -4.88
C VAL A 80 12.65 -5.75 -4.46
N VAL A 81 11.63 -5.42 -5.26
CA VAL A 81 10.23 -5.85 -5.03
C VAL A 81 10.16 -7.38 -5.01
N LYS A 82 10.72 -8.04 -6.03
CA LYS A 82 10.73 -9.51 -6.13
C LYS A 82 11.44 -10.16 -4.95
N PHE A 83 12.53 -9.57 -4.47
CA PHE A 83 13.22 -10.00 -3.26
C PHE A 83 12.32 -9.88 -2.01
N MET A 84 11.69 -8.73 -1.79
CA MET A 84 10.78 -8.51 -0.66
C MET A 84 9.59 -9.48 -0.64
N CYS A 85 9.06 -9.82 -1.81
CA CYS A 85 7.97 -10.80 -1.95
C CYS A 85 8.41 -12.27 -1.77
N SER A 86 9.71 -12.58 -1.96
CA SER A 86 10.22 -13.96 -1.91
C SER A 86 10.88 -14.34 -0.58
N ASP A 87 11.27 -13.35 0.23
CA ASP A 87 11.98 -13.59 1.49
C ASP A 87 11.04 -13.79 2.70
N LEU A 88 11.57 -14.38 3.77
CA LEU A 88 10.88 -14.83 4.99
C LEU A 88 9.93 -13.80 5.65
N LEU A 89 10.10 -12.50 5.36
CA LEU A 89 9.24 -11.40 5.81
C LEU A 89 7.77 -11.56 5.37
N ALA A 90 7.52 -12.16 4.20
CA ALA A 90 6.17 -12.41 3.68
C ALA A 90 5.32 -13.34 4.56
N ARG A 91 5.93 -14.13 5.46
CA ARG A 91 5.18 -15.00 6.40
C ARG A 91 4.50 -14.23 7.53
N SER A 92 4.88 -12.97 7.73
CA SER A 92 4.42 -12.10 8.83
C SER A 92 3.69 -10.84 8.34
N ILE A 93 3.56 -10.65 7.04
CA ILE A 93 2.97 -9.45 6.43
C ILE A 93 1.75 -9.87 5.60
N TYR A 94 0.62 -9.22 5.84
CA TYR A 94 -0.58 -9.46 5.05
C TYR A 94 -0.45 -8.73 3.70
N CYS A 95 -0.69 -9.44 2.60
CA CYS A 95 -0.53 -8.90 1.26
C CYS A 95 -1.83 -9.07 0.46
N GLU A 96 -2.28 -7.99 -0.18
CA GLU A 96 -3.44 -8.00 -1.08
C GLU A 96 -3.17 -7.18 -2.34
N GLY A 97 -3.56 -7.73 -3.49
CA GLY A 97 -3.57 -7.00 -4.75
C GLY A 97 -4.92 -6.37 -5.04
N TYR A 98 -4.93 -5.12 -5.47
CA TYR A 98 -6.09 -4.43 -5.98
C TYR A 98 -5.78 -3.75 -7.32
N GLN A 99 -6.78 -3.65 -8.16
CA GLN A 99 -6.83 -2.71 -9.26
C GLN A 99 -7.68 -1.52 -8.81
N ILE A 100 -7.12 -0.31 -8.87
CA ILE A 100 -7.76 0.93 -8.46
C ILE A 100 -7.97 1.81 -9.69
N SER A 101 -9.15 2.41 -9.85
CA SER A 101 -9.43 3.38 -10.92
C SER A 101 -9.22 4.82 -10.44
N SER A 102 -9.07 5.73 -11.39
CA SER A 102 -9.05 7.18 -11.12
C SER A 102 -10.33 7.73 -10.47
N SER A 103 -11.43 6.97 -10.47
CA SER A 103 -12.69 7.30 -9.79
C SER A 103 -12.78 6.75 -8.36
N GLY A 104 -11.72 6.10 -7.87
CA GLY A 104 -11.68 5.46 -6.56
C GLY A 104 -12.35 4.08 -6.51
N GLU A 105 -12.77 3.52 -7.65
CA GLU A 105 -13.29 2.15 -7.72
C GLU A 105 -12.16 1.15 -7.47
N ARG A 106 -12.45 0.11 -6.68
CA ARG A 106 -11.44 -0.85 -6.22
C ARG A 106 -11.91 -2.26 -6.51
N ARG A 107 -11.07 -3.04 -7.20
CA ARG A 107 -11.32 -4.44 -7.50
C ARG A 107 -10.15 -5.30 -7.02
N ARG A 108 -10.41 -6.27 -6.15
CA ARG A 108 -9.37 -7.21 -5.73
C ARG A 108 -8.88 -8.06 -6.92
N ILE A 109 -7.56 -8.21 -7.03
CA ILE A 109 -6.92 -9.07 -8.03
C ILE A 109 -6.23 -10.26 -7.36
N LYS A 110 -6.00 -11.32 -8.13
CA LYS A 110 -5.23 -12.48 -7.67
C LYS A 110 -3.74 -12.20 -7.94
N LEU A 111 -2.93 -12.25 -6.89
CA LEU A 111 -1.47 -12.17 -6.94
C LEU A 111 -0.86 -13.46 -7.49
#